data_AF-A0A382G7V0-F1
#
_entry.id   AF-A0A382G7V0-F1
#
_cell.length_a   1.000
_cell.length_b   1.000
_cell.length_c   1.000
_cell.angle_alpha   90.00
_cell.angle_beta   90.00
_cell.angle_gamma   90.00
#
_symmetry.space_group_name_H-M   'P 1'
#
loop_
_entity.id
_entity.type
_entity.pdbx_description
1 polymer ?
#
loop_
_entity_poly.entity_id
_entity_poly.type
_entity_poly.pdbx_seq_one_letter_code
_entity_poly.pdbx_strand_id
1 'polypeptide(L)'
;SLTAQEVIVRSGMKPRDGTLVDCNLTSGEIVADSVAPGQTVMVGTHPPRGGAVAISPRLRHFEVKWAKEHESEGGRRLVTGSGYIGGGCTMWVPGVSSVRKIRAVELMRVTNRNGKLHAKGHRVRWDPVPYYKNDIALVASSGVQQFRLFDPQTSDLTIPVTIVPESLERAKRAEAVLGSRFLWTIRVLNFDAERRRVLASVEEGYTWEGAESGTIGASHATHAKGKVAATNPELNFVVLDFEQHETPPAGRKFSIHRAGRKVGRVRVVGPAWETYTVASIIEGDFRIGDEGNEEAVDTERGSDDCSDDVSGGRPIYQERNPRGYW
;
A
#
# COMPACT_ATOMS: atom_id res chain seq x y z
N SER A 1 4.11 24.00 -13.85
CA SER A 1 5.02 22.85 -13.74
C SER A 1 6.25 23.29 -12.98
N LEU A 2 6.97 22.36 -12.35
CA LEU A 2 8.28 22.63 -11.75
C LEU A 2 9.35 21.95 -12.60
N THR A 3 10.56 22.48 -12.64
CA THR A 3 11.69 21.75 -13.25
C THR A 3 12.10 20.57 -12.34
N ALA A 4 12.73 19.55 -12.91
CA ALA A 4 13.30 18.45 -12.12
C ALA A 4 14.23 18.98 -10.99
N GLN A 5 15.04 19.99 -11.30
CA GLN A 5 15.94 20.64 -10.34
C GLN A 5 15.19 21.35 -9.21
N GLU A 6 14.10 22.07 -9.53
CA GLU A 6 13.27 22.71 -8.51
C GLU A 6 12.61 21.70 -7.57
N VAL A 7 12.19 20.55 -8.10
CA VAL A 7 11.63 19.45 -7.29
C VAL A 7 12.70 18.86 -6.38
N ILE A 8 13.92 18.63 -6.88
CA ILE A 8 15.05 18.15 -6.07
C ILE A 8 15.37 19.15 -4.96
N VAL A 9 15.47 20.44 -5.27
CA VAL A 9 15.78 21.49 -4.28
C VAL A 9 14.69 21.56 -3.21
N ARG A 10 13.42 21.55 -3.61
CA ARG A 10 12.28 21.59 -2.68
C ARG A 10 12.12 20.32 -1.84
N SER A 11 12.65 19.19 -2.31
CA SER A 11 12.65 17.95 -1.51
C SER A 11 13.55 18.04 -0.28
N GLY A 12 14.56 18.93 -0.29
CA GLY A 12 15.57 19.04 0.77
C GLY A 12 16.57 17.88 0.81
N MET A 13 16.53 16.95 -0.16
CA MET A 13 17.43 15.80 -0.20
C MET A 13 18.84 16.23 -0.62
N LYS A 14 19.81 16.05 0.29
CA LYS A 14 21.22 16.37 0.08
C LYS A 14 22.12 15.31 0.74
N PRO A 15 22.56 14.28 0.01
CA PRO A 15 23.45 13.24 0.51
C PRO A 15 24.76 13.82 1.06
N ARG A 16 25.25 13.27 2.18
CA ARG A 16 26.47 13.75 2.86
C ARG A 16 27.75 13.46 2.09
N ASP A 17 27.73 12.40 1.29
CA ASP A 17 28.84 11.95 0.43
C ASP A 17 28.93 12.72 -0.89
N GLY A 18 28.01 13.66 -1.14
CA GLY A 18 27.96 14.43 -2.38
C GLY A 18 27.39 13.63 -3.56
N THR A 19 26.83 12.45 -3.32
CA THR A 19 26.17 11.66 -4.37
C THR A 19 25.05 12.49 -5.02
N LEU A 20 25.01 12.46 -6.35
CA LEU A 20 24.02 13.18 -7.13
C LEU A 20 22.61 12.66 -6.83
N VAL A 21 21.66 13.59 -6.75
CA VAL A 21 20.25 13.31 -6.54
C VAL A 21 19.52 13.57 -7.84
N ASP A 22 18.78 12.57 -8.31
CA ASP A 22 18.00 12.65 -9.53
C ASP A 22 16.50 12.75 -9.21
N CYS A 23 15.78 13.41 -10.11
CA CYS A 23 14.33 13.37 -10.17
C CYS A 23 13.94 12.28 -11.17
N ASN A 24 13.40 11.18 -10.67
CA ASN A 24 13.02 10.03 -11.45
C ASN A 24 11.50 9.96 -11.61
N LEU A 25 11.04 9.61 -12.80
CA LEU A 25 9.71 9.07 -13.01
C LEU A 25 9.55 7.78 -12.21
N THR A 26 8.31 7.44 -11.94
CA THR A 26 7.94 6.18 -11.28
C THR A 26 8.34 4.93 -12.08
N SER A 27 8.64 5.09 -13.38
CA SER A 27 9.20 4.08 -14.29
C SER A 27 10.71 3.83 -14.10
N GLY A 28 11.42 4.69 -13.35
CA GLY A 28 12.88 4.65 -13.23
C GLY A 28 13.62 5.51 -14.26
N GLU A 29 12.92 6.19 -15.16
CA GLU A 29 13.51 7.14 -16.10
C GLU A 29 13.76 8.49 -15.43
N ILE A 30 14.86 9.16 -15.75
CA ILE A 30 15.13 10.51 -15.25
C ILE A 30 14.17 11.50 -15.92
N VAL A 31 13.59 12.40 -15.13
CA VAL A 31 12.76 13.51 -15.63
C VAL A 31 13.68 14.50 -16.34
N ALA A 32 13.57 14.58 -17.66
CA ALA A 32 14.47 15.39 -18.49
C ALA A 32 14.27 16.91 -18.31
N ASP A 33 13.01 17.37 -18.21
CA ASP A 33 12.70 18.80 -18.24
C ASP A 33 11.83 19.26 -17.05
N SER A 34 10.56 18.85 -17.03
CA SER A 34 9.59 19.38 -16.08
C SER A 34 8.62 18.35 -15.54
N VAL A 35 8.20 18.58 -14.30
CA VAL A 35 7.20 17.84 -13.55
C VAL A 35 5.88 18.61 -13.62
N ALA A 36 4.87 17.98 -14.20
CA ALA A 36 3.53 18.54 -14.30
C ALA A 36 2.82 18.52 -12.93
N PRO A 37 1.91 19.47 -12.65
CA PRO A 37 1.07 19.43 -11.46
C PRO A 37 0.31 18.09 -11.38
N GLY A 38 0.39 17.40 -10.24
CA GLY A 38 -0.23 16.08 -10.04
C GLY A 38 0.56 14.88 -10.57
N GLN A 39 1.72 15.09 -11.18
CA GLN A 39 2.63 14.02 -11.61
C GLN A 39 3.47 13.51 -10.42
N THR A 40 3.35 12.23 -10.12
CA THR A 40 4.19 11.57 -9.11
C THR A 40 5.61 11.37 -9.63
N VAL A 41 6.60 11.80 -8.85
CA VAL A 41 8.03 11.63 -9.13
C VAL A 41 8.75 11.20 -7.86
N MET A 42 9.90 10.55 -8.03
CA MET A 42 10.76 10.09 -6.95
C MET A 42 12.04 10.92 -6.96
N VAL A 43 12.44 11.45 -5.81
CA VAL A 43 13.72 12.15 -5.65
C VAL A 43 14.66 11.22 -4.87
N GLY A 44 15.82 10.89 -5.46
CA GLY A 44 16.72 9.89 -4.90
C GLY A 44 18.05 9.79 -5.63
N THR A 45 19.04 9.15 -5.01
CA THR A 45 20.37 8.89 -5.60
C THR A 45 20.39 7.71 -6.56
N HIS A 46 19.30 6.94 -6.60
CA HIS A 46 19.16 5.77 -7.47
C HIS A 46 17.75 5.76 -8.08
N PRO A 47 17.61 5.35 -9.36
CA PRO A 47 16.30 5.13 -9.94
C PRO A 47 15.57 4.03 -9.15
N PRO A 48 14.24 4.16 -8.96
CA PRO A 48 13.46 3.17 -8.22
C PRO A 48 13.64 1.76 -8.79
N ARG A 49 14.28 0.86 -8.02
CA ARG A 49 14.40 -0.55 -8.38
C ARG A 49 13.18 -1.32 -7.90
N GLY A 50 12.40 -1.88 -8.82
CA GLY A 50 11.43 -2.94 -8.52
C GLY A 50 10.26 -2.59 -7.58
N GLY A 51 9.98 -1.31 -7.37
CA GLY A 51 8.90 -0.84 -6.49
C GLY A 51 7.53 -0.80 -7.18
N ALA A 52 6.47 -1.05 -6.41
CA ALA A 52 5.11 -0.76 -6.85
C ALA A 52 4.82 0.73 -6.63
N VAL A 53 4.56 1.47 -7.70
CA VAL A 53 4.41 2.92 -7.67
C VAL A 53 3.03 3.35 -8.12
N ALA A 54 2.36 4.13 -7.27
CA ALA A 54 1.10 4.76 -7.60
C ALA A 54 1.29 5.76 -8.75
N ILE A 55 0.33 5.80 -9.68
CA ILE A 55 0.31 6.78 -10.75
C ILE A 55 -0.99 7.56 -10.72
N SER A 56 -1.00 8.72 -11.37
CA SER A 56 -2.25 9.40 -11.69
C SER A 56 -3.14 8.44 -12.51
N PRO A 57 -4.46 8.37 -12.24
CA PRO A 57 -5.34 7.42 -12.92
C PRO A 57 -5.27 7.57 -14.42
N ARG A 58 -5.08 6.46 -15.15
CA ARG A 58 -5.06 6.47 -16.62
C ARG A 58 -6.07 5.48 -17.17
N LEU A 59 -6.99 5.97 -17.99
CA LEU A 59 -7.92 5.08 -18.68
C LEU A 59 -7.19 4.31 -19.78
N ARG A 60 -7.38 2.99 -19.82
CA ARG A 60 -6.81 2.07 -20.80
C ARG A 60 -7.91 1.31 -21.51
N HIS A 61 -7.70 1.09 -22.80
CA HIS A 61 -8.48 0.18 -23.61
C HIS A 61 -7.57 -0.92 -24.13
N PHE A 62 -7.84 -2.16 -23.75
CA PHE A 62 -7.01 -3.29 -24.18
C PHE A 62 -7.81 -4.60 -24.20
N GLU A 63 -7.26 -5.58 -24.90
CA GLU A 63 -7.79 -6.94 -24.95
C GLU A 63 -7.17 -7.79 -23.85
N VAL A 64 -8.02 -8.44 -23.04
CA VAL A 64 -7.57 -9.42 -22.06
C VAL A 64 -7.09 -10.67 -22.81
N LYS A 65 -5.80 -10.99 -22.67
CA LYS A 65 -5.14 -12.11 -23.34
C LYS A 65 -5.05 -13.35 -22.46
N TRP A 66 -4.89 -13.16 -21.16
CA TRP A 66 -4.79 -14.26 -20.19
C TRP A 66 -5.74 -14.04 -19.03
N ALA A 67 -6.16 -15.13 -18.40
CA ALA A 67 -6.87 -15.12 -17.14
C ALA A 67 -6.23 -16.15 -16.23
N LYS A 68 -5.83 -15.72 -15.03
CA LYS A 68 -5.22 -16.57 -14.01
C LYS A 68 -6.25 -16.78 -12.91
N GLU A 69 -6.47 -18.03 -12.54
CA GLU A 69 -7.44 -18.40 -11.50
C GLU A 69 -6.72 -18.79 -10.22
N HIS A 70 -7.30 -18.39 -9.10
CA HIS A 70 -6.81 -18.67 -7.76
C HIS A 70 -7.96 -19.01 -6.83
N GLU A 71 -7.74 -19.92 -5.91
CA GLU A 71 -8.68 -20.16 -4.82
C GLU A 71 -8.29 -19.28 -3.62
N SER A 72 -9.28 -18.60 -3.04
CA SER A 72 -9.09 -17.95 -1.74
C SER A 72 -9.16 -18.98 -0.61
N GLU A 73 -8.69 -18.65 0.59
CA GLU A 73 -8.77 -19.49 1.82
C GLU A 73 -10.20 -19.96 2.18
N GLY A 74 -11.24 -19.45 1.51
CA GLY A 74 -12.64 -19.87 1.65
C GLY A 74 -13.22 -20.62 0.46
N GLY A 75 -12.38 -21.17 -0.43
CA GLY A 75 -12.81 -21.93 -1.62
C GLY A 75 -13.46 -21.08 -2.72
N ARG A 76 -13.38 -19.74 -2.62
CA ARG A 76 -13.95 -18.84 -3.62
C ARG A 76 -12.98 -18.70 -4.78
N ARG A 77 -13.46 -19.01 -6.00
CA ARG A 77 -12.68 -18.85 -7.23
C ARG A 77 -12.51 -17.37 -7.57
N LEU A 78 -11.27 -16.91 -7.51
CA LEU A 78 -10.80 -15.59 -7.91
C LEU A 78 -10.19 -15.69 -9.31
N VAL A 79 -10.35 -14.64 -10.12
CA VAL A 79 -9.81 -14.58 -11.48
C VAL A 79 -9.21 -13.22 -11.74
N THR A 80 -7.96 -13.20 -12.18
CA THR A 80 -7.27 -11.98 -12.61
C THR A 80 -6.97 -12.06 -14.10
N GLY A 81 -7.59 -11.17 -14.87
CA GLY A 81 -7.34 -11.02 -16.29
C GLY A 81 -6.11 -10.16 -16.53
N SER A 82 -5.37 -10.43 -17.59
CA SER A 82 -4.23 -9.61 -17.99
C SER A 82 -4.08 -9.47 -19.50
N GLY A 83 -3.45 -8.37 -19.92
CA GLY A 83 -3.23 -8.07 -21.34
C GLY A 83 -2.30 -6.89 -21.53
N TYR A 84 -1.83 -6.71 -22.76
CA TYR A 84 -0.86 -5.68 -23.11
C TYR A 84 -1.51 -4.30 -23.22
N ILE A 85 -0.86 -3.27 -22.65
CA ILE A 85 -1.30 -1.86 -22.74
C ILE A 85 -0.29 -0.96 -23.47
N GLY A 86 0.68 -1.56 -24.16
CA GLY A 86 1.76 -0.85 -24.87
C GLY A 86 2.99 -0.60 -24.00
N GLY A 87 4.11 -0.21 -24.62
CA GLY A 87 5.37 0.11 -23.92
C GLY A 87 5.97 -1.06 -23.13
N GLY A 88 5.80 -2.29 -23.61
CA GLY A 88 6.27 -3.49 -22.91
C GLY A 88 5.54 -3.78 -21.59
N CYS A 89 4.40 -3.13 -21.32
CA CYS A 89 3.67 -3.25 -20.07
C CYS A 89 2.46 -4.19 -20.18
N THR A 90 2.32 -5.09 -19.20
CA THR A 90 1.15 -5.95 -19.02
C THR A 90 0.30 -5.45 -17.87
N MET A 91 -0.98 -5.19 -18.12
CA MET A 91 -1.94 -4.77 -17.10
C MET A 91 -2.66 -5.97 -16.50
N TRP A 92 -2.83 -5.97 -15.19
CA TRP A 92 -3.56 -6.97 -14.40
C TRP A 92 -4.85 -6.34 -13.84
N VAL A 93 -5.97 -7.04 -14.05
CA VAL A 93 -7.32 -6.57 -13.71
C VAL A 93 -8.07 -7.71 -13.01
N PRO A 94 -8.32 -7.61 -11.70
CA PRO A 94 -9.05 -8.63 -10.96
C PRO A 94 -10.54 -8.66 -11.36
N GLY A 95 -11.18 -9.81 -11.21
CA GLY A 95 -12.60 -10.02 -11.54
C GLY A 95 -12.91 -10.12 -13.04
N VAL A 96 -11.91 -10.32 -13.91
CA VAL A 96 -12.09 -10.43 -15.36
C VAL A 96 -11.50 -11.73 -15.88
N SER A 97 -12.34 -12.58 -16.47
CA SER A 97 -11.99 -13.95 -16.88
C SER A 97 -11.97 -14.20 -18.39
N SER A 98 -12.53 -13.30 -19.21
CA SER A 98 -12.78 -13.59 -20.65
C SER A 98 -11.97 -12.71 -21.60
N VAL A 99 -11.66 -13.29 -22.76
CA VAL A 99 -11.04 -12.65 -23.92
C VAL A 99 -12.03 -11.64 -24.52
N ARG A 100 -12.05 -10.44 -23.95
CA ARG A 100 -12.82 -9.30 -24.45
C ARG A 100 -11.96 -8.05 -24.40
N LYS A 101 -12.24 -7.11 -25.29
CA LYS A 101 -11.78 -5.74 -25.15
C LYS A 101 -12.49 -5.11 -23.97
N ILE A 102 -11.73 -4.58 -23.02
CA ILE A 102 -12.26 -3.91 -21.83
C ILE A 102 -11.76 -2.48 -21.74
N ARG A 103 -12.43 -1.69 -20.90
CA ARG A 103 -11.91 -0.44 -20.37
C ARG A 103 -11.51 -0.67 -18.92
N ALA A 104 -10.34 -0.19 -18.54
CA ALA A 104 -9.84 -0.28 -17.19
C ALA A 104 -9.09 0.98 -16.80
N VAL A 105 -9.11 1.34 -15.53
CA VAL A 105 -8.26 2.40 -14.99
C VAL A 105 -6.97 1.81 -14.46
N GLU A 106 -5.84 2.31 -14.94
CA GLU A 106 -4.50 2.02 -14.43
C GLU A 106 -4.21 2.93 -13.23
N LEU A 107 -3.80 2.33 -12.11
CA LEU A 107 -3.57 3.05 -10.84
C LEU A 107 -2.16 2.87 -10.30
N MET A 108 -1.47 1.82 -10.73
CA MET A 108 -0.15 1.49 -10.21
C MET A 108 0.68 0.78 -11.27
N ARG A 109 1.99 1.03 -11.25
CA ARG A 109 2.97 0.27 -12.01
C ARG A 109 3.93 -0.45 -11.09
N VAL A 110 4.41 -1.61 -11.48
CA VAL A 110 5.42 -2.35 -10.74
C VAL A 110 6.37 -3.01 -11.72
N THR A 111 7.66 -2.81 -11.52
CA THR A 111 8.68 -3.55 -12.24
C THR A 111 8.99 -4.81 -11.45
N ASN A 112 8.83 -5.99 -12.06
CA ASN A 112 9.15 -7.23 -11.37
C ASN A 112 10.68 -7.47 -11.32
N ARG A 113 11.10 -8.53 -10.61
CA ARG A 113 12.53 -8.91 -10.49
C ARG A 113 13.23 -9.16 -11.83
N ASN A 114 12.48 -9.48 -12.88
CA ASN A 114 12.99 -9.73 -14.24
C ASN A 114 13.00 -8.44 -15.10
N GLY A 115 12.81 -7.26 -14.50
CA GLY A 115 12.76 -5.99 -15.22
C GLY A 115 11.49 -5.77 -16.04
N LYS A 116 10.50 -6.67 -15.97
CA LYS A 116 9.24 -6.51 -16.74
C LYS A 116 8.30 -5.55 -16.02
N LEU A 117 7.77 -4.60 -16.77
CA LEU A 117 6.81 -3.62 -16.27
C LEU A 117 5.40 -4.21 -16.26
N HIS A 118 4.74 -4.13 -15.11
CA HIS A 118 3.35 -4.51 -14.94
C HIS A 118 2.53 -3.33 -14.45
N ALA A 119 1.27 -3.27 -14.85
CA ALA A 119 0.30 -2.32 -14.37
C ALA A 119 -0.77 -3.04 -13.54
N LYS A 120 -1.27 -2.38 -12.49
CA LYS A 120 -2.47 -2.82 -11.77
C LYS A 120 -3.58 -1.79 -11.92
N GLY A 121 -4.80 -2.30 -12.03
CA GLY A 121 -5.97 -1.48 -12.21
C GLY A 121 -7.25 -2.29 -12.08
N HIS A 122 -8.38 -1.66 -12.35
CA HIS A 122 -9.68 -2.34 -12.35
C HIS A 122 -10.55 -1.92 -13.53
N ARG A 123 -11.51 -2.77 -13.86
CA ARG A 123 -12.46 -2.53 -14.95
C ARG A 123 -13.36 -1.33 -14.62
N VAL A 124 -13.64 -0.51 -15.62
CA VAL A 124 -14.62 0.59 -15.52
C VAL A 124 -15.50 0.64 -16.76
N ARG A 125 -16.75 1.09 -16.61
CA ARG A 125 -17.69 1.30 -17.71
C ARG A 125 -17.99 2.79 -17.88
N TRP A 126 -18.38 3.17 -19.09
CA TRP A 126 -18.80 4.54 -19.43
C TRP A 126 -20.32 4.58 -19.49
N ASP A 127 -20.93 4.13 -18.40
CA ASP A 127 -22.38 4.09 -18.19
C ASP A 127 -22.69 5.02 -17.01
N PRO A 128 -23.95 5.48 -16.83
CA PRO A 128 -24.36 6.19 -15.61
C PRO A 128 -24.01 5.44 -14.32
N VAL A 129 -23.86 4.11 -14.43
CA VAL A 129 -23.42 3.20 -13.36
C VAL A 129 -22.10 2.54 -13.78
N PRO A 130 -20.94 3.16 -13.46
CA PRO A 130 -19.63 2.64 -13.87
C PRO A 130 -19.25 1.32 -13.18
N TYR A 131 -19.85 1.04 -12.02
CA TYR A 131 -19.57 -0.12 -11.17
C TYR A 131 -20.86 -0.88 -10.82
N TYR A 132 -20.92 -2.17 -11.15
CA TYR A 132 -22.03 -3.06 -10.85
C TYR A 132 -21.76 -3.89 -9.60
N LYS A 133 -22.84 -4.39 -8.98
CA LYS A 133 -22.73 -5.35 -7.87
C LYS A 133 -21.83 -6.53 -8.27
N ASN A 134 -20.97 -6.94 -7.35
CA ASN A 134 -19.93 -7.94 -7.50
C ASN A 134 -18.74 -7.58 -8.40
N ASP A 135 -18.69 -6.38 -8.96
CA ASP A 135 -17.45 -5.91 -9.59
C ASP A 135 -16.31 -5.90 -8.58
N ILE A 136 -15.11 -6.18 -9.08
CA ILE A 136 -13.88 -6.08 -8.33
C ILE A 136 -13.17 -4.79 -8.74
N ALA A 137 -12.82 -3.97 -7.75
CA ALA A 137 -12.16 -2.69 -7.95
C ALA A 137 -11.00 -2.50 -6.98
N LEU A 138 -10.15 -1.51 -7.26
CA LEU A 138 -9.01 -1.17 -6.40
C LEU A 138 -9.22 0.21 -5.78
N VAL A 139 -8.93 0.33 -4.49
CA VAL A 139 -8.92 1.59 -3.75
C VAL A 139 -7.61 1.75 -3.01
N ALA A 140 -7.15 2.98 -2.84
CA ALA A 140 -6.09 3.25 -1.88
C ALA A 140 -6.59 2.98 -0.45
N SER A 141 -5.78 2.29 0.35
CA SER A 141 -6.07 1.98 1.76
C SER A 141 -5.73 3.11 2.72
N SER A 142 -4.99 4.11 2.24
CA SER A 142 -4.46 5.24 2.99
C SER A 142 -4.20 6.44 2.07
N GLY A 143 -3.90 7.61 2.65
CA GLY A 143 -3.60 8.85 1.93
C GLY A 143 -4.85 9.64 1.52
N VAL A 144 -4.63 10.74 0.79
CA VAL A 144 -5.70 11.70 0.41
C VAL A 144 -6.76 11.06 -0.50
N GLN A 145 -6.36 10.06 -1.27
CA GLN A 145 -7.22 9.31 -2.20
C GLN A 145 -7.79 8.02 -1.59
N GLN A 146 -7.68 7.86 -0.26
CA GLN A 146 -8.22 6.70 0.44
C GLN A 146 -9.70 6.49 0.12
N PHE A 147 -10.06 5.25 -0.20
CA PHE A 147 -11.45 4.85 -0.47
C PHE A 147 -12.15 5.70 -1.53
N ARG A 148 -11.47 5.93 -2.65
CA ARG A 148 -12.04 6.54 -3.85
C ARG A 148 -11.86 5.65 -5.06
N LEU A 149 -12.91 5.53 -5.86
CA LEU A 149 -12.86 4.89 -7.17
C LEU A 149 -12.75 5.94 -8.27
N PHE A 150 -12.18 5.51 -9.39
CA PHE A 150 -12.11 6.29 -10.61
C PHE A 150 -13.51 6.61 -11.11
N ASP A 151 -13.68 7.88 -11.45
CA ASP A 151 -14.88 8.41 -12.03
C ASP A 151 -14.67 8.74 -13.51
N PRO A 152 -15.39 8.07 -14.42
CA PRO A 152 -15.37 8.43 -15.84
C PRO A 152 -15.80 9.87 -16.13
N GLN A 153 -16.68 10.47 -15.32
CA GLN A 153 -17.21 11.82 -15.56
C GLN A 153 -16.17 12.92 -15.27
N THR A 154 -15.40 12.77 -14.20
CA THR A 154 -14.33 13.71 -13.82
C THR A 154 -12.94 13.29 -14.28
N SER A 155 -12.80 12.05 -14.78
CA SER A 155 -11.52 11.44 -15.14
C SER A 155 -10.49 11.39 -13.99
N ASP A 156 -10.97 11.27 -12.75
CA ASP A 156 -10.13 11.22 -11.55
C ASP A 156 -10.75 10.32 -10.45
N LEU A 157 -10.03 10.07 -9.36
CA LEU A 157 -10.51 9.31 -8.20
C LEU A 157 -11.46 10.16 -7.34
N THR A 158 -12.74 10.23 -7.72
CA THR A 158 -13.69 11.11 -7.01
C THR A 158 -14.91 10.40 -6.44
N ILE A 159 -15.22 9.16 -6.85
CA ILE A 159 -16.35 8.39 -6.30
C ILE A 159 -15.99 7.89 -4.91
N PRO A 160 -16.64 8.36 -3.83
CA PRO A 160 -16.37 7.88 -2.49
C PRO A 160 -16.85 6.44 -2.31
N VAL A 161 -16.07 5.66 -1.57
CA VAL A 161 -16.37 4.28 -1.20
C VAL A 161 -16.53 4.19 0.31
N THR A 162 -17.61 3.57 0.75
CA THR A 162 -17.79 3.12 2.13
C THR A 162 -17.54 1.62 2.19
N ILE A 163 -16.57 1.20 3.00
CA ILE A 163 -16.34 -0.21 3.31
C ILE A 163 -17.25 -0.61 4.46
N VAL A 164 -17.94 -1.74 4.35
CA VAL A 164 -18.78 -2.27 5.43
C VAL A 164 -17.93 -2.49 6.70
N PRO A 165 -18.39 -2.06 7.89
CA PRO A 165 -17.55 -2.01 9.09
C PRO A 165 -16.84 -3.33 9.42
N GLU A 166 -17.58 -4.45 9.40
CA GLU A 166 -17.01 -5.76 9.70
C GLU A 166 -15.85 -6.14 8.76
N SER A 167 -15.98 -5.80 7.47
CA SER A 167 -14.94 -6.05 6.48
C SER A 167 -13.75 -5.11 6.63
N LEU A 168 -13.99 -3.85 7.04
CA LEU A 168 -12.92 -2.90 7.31
C LEU A 168 -12.07 -3.35 8.51
N GLU A 169 -12.73 -3.76 9.60
CA GLU A 169 -12.06 -4.27 10.79
C GLU A 169 -11.25 -5.53 10.49
N ARG A 170 -11.80 -6.46 9.69
CA ARG A 170 -11.07 -7.67 9.26
C ARG A 170 -9.87 -7.32 8.40
N ALA A 171 -10.02 -6.41 7.44
CA ALA A 171 -8.92 -5.93 6.61
C ALA A 171 -7.82 -5.24 7.43
N LYS A 172 -8.18 -4.46 8.46
CA LYS A 172 -7.20 -3.83 9.35
C LYS A 172 -6.44 -4.83 10.22
N ARG A 173 -7.12 -5.87 10.72
CA ARG A 173 -6.44 -7.00 11.38
C ARG A 173 -5.51 -7.74 10.40
N ALA A 174 -5.97 -7.98 9.18
CA ALA A 174 -5.14 -8.59 8.14
C ALA A 174 -3.90 -7.74 7.81
N GLU A 175 -3.99 -6.41 7.76
CA GLU A 175 -2.80 -5.55 7.59
C GLU A 175 -1.78 -5.70 8.73
N ALA A 176 -2.24 -5.95 9.95
CA ALA A 176 -1.35 -6.15 11.10
C ALA A 176 -0.62 -7.49 11.08
N VAL A 177 -1.21 -8.51 10.43
CA VAL A 177 -0.66 -9.87 10.37
C VAL A 177 0.09 -10.13 9.06
N LEU A 178 -0.49 -9.75 7.93
CA LEU A 178 -0.02 -10.05 6.57
C LEU A 178 0.68 -8.86 5.89
N GLY A 179 0.84 -7.76 6.62
CA GLY A 179 1.44 -6.52 6.15
C GLY A 179 0.46 -5.58 5.45
N SER A 180 0.77 -4.27 5.51
CA SER A 180 -0.04 -3.23 4.85
C SER A 180 0.06 -3.27 3.34
N ARG A 181 -1.04 -2.92 2.67
CA ARG A 181 -1.12 -2.87 1.20
C ARG A 181 -1.57 -1.50 0.75
N PHE A 182 -0.85 -0.89 -0.18
CA PHE A 182 -1.21 0.43 -0.72
C PHE A 182 -2.58 0.41 -1.42
N LEU A 183 -2.81 -0.61 -2.25
CA LEU A 183 -4.12 -0.86 -2.86
C LEU A 183 -4.81 -2.02 -2.16
N TRP A 184 -6.02 -1.78 -1.70
CA TRP A 184 -6.96 -2.83 -1.34
C TRP A 184 -7.82 -3.18 -2.53
N THR A 185 -8.05 -4.47 -2.70
CA THR A 185 -9.04 -4.96 -3.66
C THR A 185 -10.38 -5.05 -2.96
N ILE A 186 -11.41 -4.47 -3.56
CA ILE A 186 -12.75 -4.42 -3.01
C ILE A 186 -13.76 -5.09 -3.94
N ARG A 187 -14.82 -5.63 -3.37
CA ARG A 187 -16.03 -6.05 -4.08
C ARG A 187 -17.11 -5.00 -3.89
N VAL A 188 -17.63 -4.53 -5.00
CA VAL A 188 -18.76 -3.60 -5.03
C VAL A 188 -20.02 -4.33 -4.55
N LEU A 189 -20.64 -3.85 -3.48
CA LEU A 189 -21.91 -4.36 -2.97
C LEU A 189 -23.09 -3.58 -3.55
N ASN A 190 -22.94 -2.27 -3.69
CA ASN A 190 -23.94 -1.39 -4.29
C ASN A 190 -23.30 -0.12 -4.87
N PHE A 191 -23.88 0.42 -5.95
CA PHE A 191 -23.58 1.75 -6.49
C PHE A 191 -24.85 2.61 -6.39
N ASP A 192 -24.77 3.68 -5.62
CA ASP A 192 -25.83 4.68 -5.49
C ASP A 192 -25.62 5.72 -6.59
N ALA A 193 -26.42 5.64 -7.65
CA ALA A 193 -26.27 6.47 -8.84
C ALA A 193 -26.62 7.94 -8.61
N GLU A 194 -27.57 8.21 -7.71
CA GLU A 194 -28.00 9.58 -7.37
C GLU A 194 -26.92 10.31 -6.58
N ARG A 195 -26.34 9.65 -5.57
CA ARG A 195 -25.29 10.24 -4.72
C ARG A 195 -23.87 9.93 -5.20
N ARG A 196 -23.76 9.14 -6.27
CA ARG A 196 -22.51 8.78 -6.94
C ARG A 196 -21.47 8.17 -5.99
N ARG A 197 -21.91 7.24 -5.14
CA ARG A 197 -21.10 6.60 -4.08
C ARG A 197 -21.23 5.08 -4.09
N VAL A 198 -20.23 4.41 -3.54
CA VAL A 198 -20.15 2.94 -3.54
C VAL A 198 -20.18 2.40 -2.12
N LEU A 199 -20.95 1.34 -1.89
CA LEU A 199 -20.80 0.46 -0.74
C LEU A 199 -20.01 -0.78 -1.18
N ALA A 200 -19.01 -1.18 -0.40
CA ALA A 200 -18.13 -2.29 -0.75
C ALA A 200 -17.66 -3.10 0.46
N SER A 201 -17.08 -4.28 0.19
CA SER A 201 -16.29 -5.08 1.14
C SER A 201 -14.88 -5.28 0.58
N VAL A 202 -13.89 -5.50 1.45
CA VAL A 202 -12.54 -5.87 1.05
C VAL A 202 -12.52 -7.33 0.62
N GLU A 203 -11.85 -7.61 -0.50
CA GLU A 203 -11.58 -8.96 -0.99
C GLU A 203 -10.17 -9.37 -0.60
N GLU A 204 -10.06 -10.04 0.53
CA GLU A 204 -8.79 -10.38 1.19
C GLU A 204 -7.93 -11.28 0.30
N GLY A 205 -8.53 -12.27 -0.37
CA GLY A 205 -7.82 -13.19 -1.26
C GLY A 205 -7.19 -12.52 -2.49
N TYR A 206 -7.65 -11.34 -2.91
CA TYR A 206 -6.94 -10.53 -3.91
C TYR A 206 -5.94 -9.56 -3.25
N THR A 207 -6.29 -9.00 -2.09
CA THR A 207 -5.50 -7.95 -1.43
C THR A 207 -4.17 -8.49 -0.89
N TRP A 208 -4.19 -9.70 -0.33
CA TRP A 208 -3.03 -10.39 0.20
C TRP A 208 -2.69 -11.68 -0.56
N GLU A 209 -3.04 -11.76 -1.85
CA GLU A 209 -2.69 -12.89 -2.71
C GLU A 209 -1.18 -13.22 -2.60
N GLY A 210 -0.86 -14.45 -2.22
CA GLY A 210 0.52 -14.93 -2.07
C GLY A 210 1.24 -14.49 -0.79
N ALA A 211 0.55 -13.85 0.16
CA ALA A 211 1.02 -13.80 1.55
C ALA A 211 0.73 -15.17 2.18
N GLU A 212 1.76 -15.90 2.61
CA GLU A 212 1.56 -17.15 3.34
C GLU A 212 0.82 -16.84 4.65
N SER A 213 -0.22 -17.61 4.96
CA SER A 213 -0.79 -17.72 6.31
C SER A 213 0.21 -18.50 7.18
N GLY A 214 1.35 -17.86 7.41
CA GLY A 214 2.42 -18.40 8.22
C GLY A 214 1.98 -18.41 9.67
N THR A 215 1.82 -19.61 10.21
CA THR A 215 1.88 -19.92 11.63
C THR A 215 2.80 -18.95 12.37
N ILE A 216 2.31 -18.44 13.50
CA ILE A 216 3.09 -17.73 14.52
C ILE A 216 4.46 -18.41 14.71
N GLY A 217 5.50 -17.87 14.07
CA GLY A 217 6.52 -17.22 14.87
C GLY A 217 6.04 -15.78 14.98
N ALA A 218 5.76 -15.21 16.15
CA ALA A 218 6.80 -14.94 17.11
C ALA A 218 8.17 -14.63 16.45
N SER A 219 8.20 -13.97 15.28
CA SER A 219 9.20 -12.92 15.13
C SER A 219 8.73 -11.87 16.12
N HIS A 220 9.40 -11.86 17.28
CA HIS A 220 9.27 -10.88 18.33
C HIS A 220 8.88 -9.51 17.78
N ALA A 221 8.13 -8.76 18.60
CA ALA A 221 8.21 -7.31 18.62
C ALA A 221 9.69 -6.90 18.45
N THR A 222 10.10 -6.71 17.21
CA THR A 222 11.38 -6.10 16.88
C THR A 222 11.01 -4.66 16.91
N HIS A 223 11.39 -3.99 17.99
CA HIS A 223 11.38 -2.54 18.07
C HIS A 223 11.95 -2.02 16.75
N ALA A 224 11.10 -1.61 15.82
CA ALA A 224 11.57 -1.06 14.57
C ALA A 224 12.37 0.18 14.96
N LYS A 225 13.67 0.14 14.66
CA LYS A 225 14.59 1.25 14.90
C LYS A 225 14.87 1.89 13.57
N GLY A 226 14.49 3.15 13.44
CA GLY A 226 14.76 3.97 12.27
C GLY A 226 15.65 5.15 12.61
N LYS A 227 16.14 5.84 11.59
CA LYS A 227 16.87 7.11 11.71
C LYS A 227 16.23 8.15 10.82
N VAL A 228 16.21 9.40 11.26
CA VAL A 228 15.76 10.51 10.43
C VAL A 228 16.78 10.73 9.31
N ALA A 229 16.39 10.43 8.07
CA ALA A 229 17.22 10.63 6.88
C ALA A 229 17.01 12.01 6.26
N ALA A 230 15.81 12.56 6.36
CA ALA A 230 15.48 13.91 5.92
C ALA A 230 14.34 14.50 6.75
N THR A 231 14.26 15.83 6.79
CA THR A 231 13.21 16.58 7.49
C THR A 231 12.76 17.76 6.63
N ASN A 232 11.45 17.97 6.56
CA ASN A 232 10.86 19.17 5.99
C ASN A 232 9.75 19.68 6.93
N PRO A 233 10.11 20.55 7.89
CA PRO A 233 9.13 21.10 8.84
C PRO A 233 8.04 21.94 8.18
N GLU A 234 8.35 22.65 7.08
CA GLU A 234 7.38 23.48 6.35
C GLU A 234 6.24 22.64 5.75
N LEU A 235 6.56 21.42 5.30
CA LEU A 235 5.60 20.47 4.75
C LEU A 235 5.15 19.38 5.76
N ASN A 236 5.52 19.54 7.03
CA ASN A 236 5.14 18.69 8.15
C ASN A 236 5.46 17.19 7.98
N PHE A 237 6.61 16.87 7.37
CA PHE A 237 7.06 15.48 7.18
C PHE A 237 8.54 15.25 7.47
N VAL A 238 8.87 14.00 7.78
CA VAL A 238 10.22 13.45 7.85
C VAL A 238 10.31 12.17 7.03
N VAL A 239 11.51 11.83 6.60
CA VAL A 239 11.83 10.53 6.01
C VAL A 239 12.60 9.73 7.05
N LEU A 240 12.12 8.52 7.35
CA LEU A 240 12.78 7.58 8.24
C LEU A 240 13.47 6.50 7.41
N ASP A 241 14.71 6.17 7.74
CA ASP A 241 15.48 5.05 7.21
C ASP A 241 15.57 3.95 8.27
N PHE A 242 15.08 2.77 7.95
CA PHE A 242 15.10 1.58 8.80
C PHE A 242 16.32 0.70 8.55
N GLU A 243 17.29 1.18 7.76
CA GLU A 243 18.46 0.40 7.35
C GLU A 243 18.03 -1.00 6.86
N GLN A 244 18.75 -2.08 7.13
CA GLN A 244 18.40 -3.42 6.61
C GLN A 244 17.10 -4.02 7.20
N HIS A 245 16.30 -3.27 7.95
CA HIS A 245 15.04 -3.72 8.51
C HIS A 245 13.85 -3.40 7.60
N GLU A 246 12.80 -4.23 7.69
CA GLU A 246 11.54 -3.97 7.01
C GLU A 246 10.94 -2.65 7.49
N THR A 247 10.45 -1.85 6.54
CA THR A 247 9.79 -0.58 6.86
C THR A 247 8.47 -0.83 7.59
N PRO A 248 8.18 -0.09 8.67
CA PRO A 248 6.94 -0.24 9.40
C PRO A 248 5.74 0.20 8.55
N PRO A 249 4.57 -0.40 8.79
CA PRO A 249 3.35 -0.04 8.09
C PRO A 249 2.90 1.39 8.39
N ALA A 250 2.13 1.99 7.47
CA ALA A 250 1.52 3.30 7.69
C ALA A 250 0.61 3.30 8.93
N GLY A 251 0.59 4.41 9.65
CA GLY A 251 -0.14 4.60 10.90
C GLY A 251 0.69 4.31 12.16
N ARG A 252 1.81 3.59 12.07
CA ARG A 252 2.72 3.39 13.21
C ARG A 252 3.32 4.70 13.70
N LYS A 253 3.43 4.83 15.02
CA LYS A 253 3.98 6.01 15.69
C LYS A 253 5.38 5.70 16.19
N PHE A 254 6.26 6.68 16.03
CA PHE A 254 7.64 6.59 16.45
C PHE A 254 7.97 7.76 17.37
N SER A 255 8.60 7.45 18.49
CA SER A 255 9.30 8.43 19.33
C SER A 255 10.68 8.67 18.77
N ILE A 256 10.98 9.92 18.41
CA ILE A 256 12.28 10.33 17.88
C ILE A 256 13.17 10.83 19.02
N HIS A 257 14.42 10.42 19.05
CA HIS A 257 15.39 10.68 20.11
C HIS A 257 16.67 11.30 19.54
N ARG A 258 17.23 12.27 20.25
CA ARG A 258 18.55 12.86 19.98
C ARG A 258 19.43 12.65 21.21
N ALA A 259 20.57 11.98 21.04
CA ALA A 259 21.48 11.65 22.14
C ALA A 259 20.75 11.01 23.35
N GLY A 260 19.82 10.08 23.08
CA GLY A 260 19.02 9.38 24.09
C GLY A 260 17.84 10.15 24.69
N ARG A 261 17.63 11.43 24.33
CA ARG A 261 16.47 12.22 24.79
C ARG A 261 15.39 12.29 23.73
N LYS A 262 14.12 12.05 24.10
CA LYS A 262 12.97 12.21 23.19
C LYS A 262 12.86 13.67 22.74
N VAL A 263 12.88 13.90 21.44
CA VAL A 263 12.77 15.22 20.79
C VAL A 263 11.45 15.42 20.07
N GLY A 264 10.66 14.36 19.88
CA GLY A 264 9.34 14.47 19.30
C GLY A 264 8.71 13.13 18.90
N ARG A 265 7.64 13.21 18.13
CA ARG A 265 6.87 12.07 17.62
C ARG A 265 6.49 12.24 16.16
N VAL A 266 6.48 11.13 15.45
CA VAL A 266 6.07 11.06 14.03
C VAL A 266 5.15 9.87 13.80
N ARG A 267 4.37 9.93 12.73
CA ARG A 267 3.48 8.85 12.29
C ARG A 267 3.75 8.52 10.83
N VAL A 268 3.95 7.25 10.50
CA VAL A 268 4.18 6.81 9.12
C VAL A 268 2.93 7.08 8.28
N VAL A 269 3.07 7.73 7.12
CA VAL A 269 1.93 8.20 6.27
C VAL A 269 1.99 7.79 4.81
N GLY A 270 3.16 7.44 4.26
CA GLY A 270 3.30 7.32 2.81
C GLY A 270 4.52 6.48 2.41
N PRO A 271 4.57 6.05 1.13
CA PRO A 271 5.04 4.74 0.74
C PRO A 271 6.45 4.43 1.24
N ALA A 272 6.63 3.14 1.55
CA ALA A 272 7.93 2.58 1.83
C ALA A 272 8.72 2.38 0.53
N TRP A 273 10.02 2.70 0.55
CA TRP A 273 10.97 2.42 -0.50
C TRP A 273 12.21 1.77 0.09
N GLU A 274 12.45 0.50 -0.22
CA GLU A 274 13.48 -0.33 0.43
C GLU A 274 13.38 -0.26 1.96
N THR A 275 14.20 0.58 2.57
CA THR A 275 14.34 0.79 4.01
C THR A 275 13.75 2.14 4.45
N TYR A 276 13.35 2.99 3.51
CA TYR A 276 12.85 4.34 3.75
C TYR A 276 11.33 4.38 3.83
N THR A 277 10.79 5.25 4.67
CA THR A 277 9.35 5.56 4.68
C THR A 277 9.11 7.02 5.02
N VAL A 278 7.98 7.56 4.56
CA VAL A 278 7.59 8.94 4.87
C VAL A 278 6.69 8.96 6.10
N ALA A 279 7.04 9.80 7.06
CA ALA A 279 6.25 10.01 8.27
C ALA A 279 5.84 11.48 8.40
N SER A 280 4.61 11.73 8.83
CA SER A 280 4.13 13.06 9.19
C SER A 280 4.56 13.39 10.63
N ILE A 281 4.95 14.64 10.83
CA ILE A 281 5.33 15.18 12.13
C ILE A 281 4.07 15.33 12.99
N ILE A 282 4.08 14.73 14.18
CA ILE A 282 3.05 14.96 15.21
C ILE A 282 3.48 16.15 16.08
N GLU A 283 4.71 16.11 16.58
CA GLU A 283 5.31 17.17 17.39
C GLU A 283 6.84 17.04 17.41
N GLY A 284 7.55 18.15 17.64
CA GLY A 284 8.99 18.17 17.86
C GLY A 284 9.79 18.75 16.70
N ASP A 285 11.10 18.91 16.94
CA ASP A 285 12.06 19.46 15.98
C ASP A 285 13.16 18.42 15.68
N PHE A 286 13.14 17.92 14.44
CA PHE A 286 13.92 16.77 14.02
C PHE A 286 15.14 17.17 13.21
N ARG A 287 16.25 16.47 13.44
CA ARG A 287 17.48 16.60 12.69
C ARG A 287 17.85 15.27 12.07
N ILE A 288 18.56 15.36 10.95
CA ILE A 288 19.11 14.19 10.26
C ILE A 288 20.03 13.42 11.23
N GLY A 289 19.78 12.14 11.41
CA GLY A 289 20.48 11.24 12.32
C GLY A 289 19.80 11.01 13.67
N ASP A 290 18.69 11.68 13.98
CA ASP A 290 17.91 11.36 15.17
C ASP A 290 17.31 9.95 15.08
N GLU A 291 17.22 9.25 16.22
CA GLU A 291 16.83 7.84 16.31
C GLU A 291 15.32 7.67 16.58
N GLY A 292 14.62 6.96 15.72
CA GLY A 292 13.21 6.60 15.89
C GLY A 292 13.04 5.23 16.52
N ASN A 293 12.30 5.16 17.62
CA ASN A 293 11.85 3.91 18.23
C ASN A 293 10.33 3.82 18.12
N GLU A 294 9.80 2.67 17.71
CA GLU A 294 8.36 2.45 17.67
C GLU A 294 7.74 2.63 19.07
N GLU A 295 6.66 3.39 19.16
CA GLU A 295 5.90 3.51 20.40
C GLU A 295 5.11 2.22 20.62
N ALA A 296 5.24 1.62 21.81
CA ALA A 296 4.40 0.50 22.19
C ALA A 296 2.94 0.93 22.14
N VAL A 297 2.07 0.04 21.64
CA VAL A 297 0.63 0.24 21.76
C VAL A 297 0.32 0.25 23.25
N ASP A 298 -0.17 1.37 23.76
CA ASP A 298 -0.65 1.47 25.14
C ASP A 298 -1.83 0.50 25.30
N THR A 299 -1.54 -0.72 25.74
CA THR A 299 -2.55 -1.57 26.36
C THR A 299 -2.83 -0.92 27.70
N GLU A 300 -3.94 -0.19 27.80
CA GLU A 300 -4.45 0.24 29.09
C GLU A 300 -4.53 -1.01 29.99
N ARG A 301 -3.63 -1.07 30.98
CA ARG A 301 -3.72 -2.04 32.09
C ARG A 301 -4.93 -1.64 32.91
N GLY A 302 -6.10 -2.14 32.50
CA GLY A 302 -7.22 -2.35 33.40
C GLY A 302 -6.75 -3.35 34.46
N SER A 303 -6.49 -2.83 35.65
CA SER A 303 -6.32 -3.62 36.86
C SER A 303 -7.66 -4.25 37.22
N ASP A 304 -7.93 -5.43 36.68
CA ASP A 304 -8.99 -6.30 37.20
C ASP A 304 -8.33 -7.38 38.04
N ASP A 305 -8.33 -7.07 39.33
CA ASP A 305 -8.08 -7.95 40.46
C ASP A 305 -9.21 -8.99 40.50
N CYS A 306 -8.94 -10.26 40.25
CA CYS A 306 -9.82 -11.38 40.57
C CYS A 306 -8.98 -12.65 40.74
N SER A 307 -8.67 -12.98 42.00
CA SER A 307 -8.42 -14.33 42.44
C SER A 307 -9.65 -15.21 42.15
N ASP A 308 -9.44 -16.43 41.63
CA ASP A 308 -9.93 -17.66 42.28
C ASP A 308 -9.53 -18.95 41.51
N ASP A 309 -9.20 -19.93 42.33
CA ASP A 309 -8.96 -21.36 42.22
C ASP A 309 -9.28 -22.18 40.93
N VAL A 310 -8.25 -22.92 40.50
CA VAL A 310 -8.11 -24.40 40.49
C VAL A 310 -9.22 -25.29 39.86
N SER A 311 -8.72 -26.11 38.91
CA SER A 311 -9.12 -27.48 38.52
C SER A 311 -10.07 -27.72 37.34
N GLY A 312 -9.51 -28.39 36.31
CA GLY A 312 -10.11 -29.60 35.73
C GLY A 312 -10.70 -29.47 34.32
N GLY A 313 -10.02 -30.08 33.33
CA GLY A 313 -10.65 -30.46 32.06
C GLY A 313 -9.77 -30.38 30.82
N ARG A 314 -9.06 -31.48 30.49
CA ARG A 314 -8.78 -31.87 29.09
C ARG A 314 -10.11 -32.39 28.47
N PRO A 315 -10.32 -32.59 27.13
CA PRO A 315 -9.31 -33.15 26.22
C PRO A 315 -9.46 -32.95 24.66
N ILE A 316 -8.49 -33.55 23.90
CA ILE A 316 -8.50 -34.10 22.48
C ILE A 316 -8.75 -33.13 21.30
N TYR A 317 -8.02 -33.03 20.18
CA TYR A 317 -7.33 -33.96 19.23
C TYR A 317 -6.19 -33.18 18.53
N GLN A 318 -4.90 -33.57 18.51
CA GLN A 318 -4.17 -34.63 17.80
C GLN A 318 -4.14 -34.52 16.25
N GLU A 319 -3.03 -33.96 15.75
CA GLU A 319 -2.61 -33.90 14.35
C GLU A 319 -2.44 -35.29 13.72
N ARG A 320 -2.83 -35.42 12.44
CA ARG A 320 -2.31 -36.45 11.55
C ARG A 320 -1.84 -35.83 10.24
N ASN A 321 -0.53 -35.66 10.17
CA ASN A 321 0.26 -35.53 8.95
C ASN A 321 0.27 -36.88 8.19
N PRO A 322 0.22 -36.86 6.85
CA PRO A 322 1.12 -37.75 6.13
C PRO A 322 1.86 -37.01 5.01
N ARG A 323 3.18 -36.87 5.19
CA ARG A 323 4.14 -36.74 4.09
C ARG A 323 4.28 -38.08 3.36
N GLY A 324 4.49 -38.05 2.04
CA GLY A 324 4.90 -39.20 1.25
C GLY A 324 5.18 -38.89 -0.21
N TYR A 325 6.47 -38.65 -0.50
CA TYR A 325 7.17 -38.49 -1.78
C TYR A 325 6.69 -39.34 -2.98
N TRP A 326 6.70 -38.75 -4.18
CA TRP A 326 7.59 -39.06 -5.33
C TRP A 326 7.72 -37.80 -6.21
#